data_AF-A0A3C0GRE0-F1
#
_entry.id   AF-A0A3C0GRE0-F1
#
_cell.length_a   1.000
_cell.length_b   1.000
_cell.length_c   1.000
_cell.angle_alpha   90.00
_cell.angle_beta   90.00
_cell.angle_gamma   90.00
#
_symmetry.space_group_name_H-M   'P 1'
#
loop_
_entity.id
_entity.type
_entity.pdbx_description
1 polymer ?
#
loop_
_entity_poly.entity_id
_entity_poly.type
_entity_poly.pdbx_seq_one_letter_code
_entity_poly.pdbx_strand_id
1 'polypeptide(L)' 'MTTETKTTHTLNDLIEIARDGKDFYTEAAGKVKDAELSSLFTRIAGVKDEIVRSLSASVLAAGGKPAEHGTVVGSMQQ' A
#
# COMPACT_ATOMS: atom_id res chain seq x y z
N MET A 1 6.92 -7.79 24.15
CA MET A 1 6.32 -7.96 22.81
C MET A 1 6.19 -9.44 22.52
N THR A 2 4.98 -9.93 22.25
CA THR A 2 4.74 -11.31 21.78
C THR A 2 4.94 -11.38 20.27
N THR A 3 5.09 -12.59 19.71
CA THR A 3 5.28 -12.81 18.27
C THR A 3 4.13 -12.24 17.44
N GLU A 4 2.88 -12.35 17.91
CA GLU A 4 1.69 -11.81 17.26
C GLU A 4 1.73 -10.28 17.10
N THR A 5 2.23 -9.56 18.11
CA THR A 5 2.39 -8.09 18.03
C THR A 5 3.45 -7.70 16.99
N LYS A 6 4.51 -8.50 16.84
CA LYS A 6 5.53 -8.26 15.80
C LYS A 6 4.98 -8.51 14.39
N THR A 7 4.24 -9.60 14.21
CA THR A 7 3.63 -9.94 12.93
C THR A 7 2.62 -8.87 12.49
N THR A 8 1.73 -8.44 13.37
CA THR A 8 0.75 -7.38 13.06
C THR A 8 1.42 -6.04 12.75
N HIS A 9 2.50 -5.68 13.44
CA HIS A 9 3.30 -4.49 13.13
C HIS A 9 3.94 -4.57 11.74
N THR A 10 4.65 -5.65 11.43
CA THR A 10 5.30 -5.81 10.12
C THR A 10 4.28 -5.84 8.99
N LEU A 11 3.11 -6.46 9.18
CA LEU A 11 2.04 -6.43 8.19
C LEU A 11 1.50 -5.01 7.99
N ASN A 12 1.39 -4.21 9.05
CA ASN A 12 1.01 -2.81 8.95
C ASN A 12 2.05 -1.97 8.20
N ASP A 13 3.35 -2.16 8.47
CA ASP A 13 4.42 -1.47 7.73
C ASP A 13 4.31 -1.76 6.21
N LEU A 14 4.03 -3.02 5.84
CA LEU A 14 3.85 -3.41 4.45
C LEU A 14 2.57 -2.82 3.83
N ILE A 15 1.49 -2.67 4.61
CA ILE A 15 0.26 -1.99 4.17
C ILE A 15 0.56 -0.51 3.86
N GLU A 16 1.27 0.18 4.75
CA GLU A 16 1.63 1.59 4.57
C GLU A 16 2.47 1.79 3.30
N ILE A 17 3.51 0.98 3.11
CA ILE A 17 4.37 1.03 1.92
C ILE A 17 3.58 0.72 0.63
N ALA A 18 2.66 -0.26 0.69
CA ALA A 18 1.84 -0.61 -0.46
C ALA A 18 0.85 0.52 -0.83
N ARG A 19 0.30 1.22 0.17
CA ARG A 19 -0.55 2.41 -0.03
C ARG A 19 0.23 3.55 -0.67
N ASP A 20 1.41 3.89 -0.16
CA ASP A 20 2.27 4.92 -0.75
C ASP A 20 2.56 4.62 -2.22
N GLY A 21 2.92 3.36 -2.52
CA GLY A 21 3.16 2.95 -3.88
C GLY A 21 1.91 3.03 -4.76
N LYS A 22 0.72 2.70 -4.24
CA LYS A 22 -0.53 2.78 -4.99
C LYS A 22 -0.79 4.24 -5.39
N ASP A 23 -0.66 5.15 -4.44
CA ASP A 23 -0.92 6.57 -4.66
C ASP A 23 0.09 7.14 -5.65
N PHE A 24 1.39 6.79 -5.50
CA PHE A 24 2.44 7.16 -6.45
C PHE A 24 2.13 6.70 -7.89
N TYR A 25 1.78 5.43 -8.09
CA TYR A 25 1.49 4.95 -9.45
C TYR A 25 0.17 5.47 -10.00
N THR A 26 -0.81 5.75 -9.15
CA THR A 26 -2.06 6.43 -9.55
C THR A 26 -1.75 7.83 -10.07
N GLU A 27 -0.93 8.58 -9.35
CA GLU A 27 -0.49 9.91 -9.74
C GLU A 27 0.36 9.88 -11.02
N ALA A 28 1.33 8.96 -11.09
CA ALA A 28 2.19 8.79 -12.27
C ALA A 28 1.38 8.45 -13.53
N ALA A 29 0.35 7.60 -13.40
CA ALA A 29 -0.54 7.25 -14.51
C ALA A 29 -1.28 8.47 -15.09
N GLY A 30 -1.63 9.45 -14.25
CA GLY A 30 -2.27 10.70 -14.67
C GLY A 30 -1.30 11.76 -15.23
N LYS A 31 -0.01 11.66 -14.90
CA LYS A 31 1.02 12.64 -15.32
C LYS A 31 1.79 12.21 -16.58
N VAL A 32 1.85 10.91 -16.87
CA VAL A 32 2.59 10.39 -18.03
C VAL A 32 1.82 10.63 -19.33
N LYS A 33 2.54 11.04 -20.38
CA LYS A 33 1.95 11.32 -21.70
C LYS A 33 1.80 10.08 -22.58
N ASP A 34 2.59 9.07 -22.30
CA ASP A 34 2.57 7.80 -23.03
C ASP A 34 1.42 6.92 -22.52
N ALA A 35 0.57 6.47 -23.43
CA ALA A 35 -0.62 5.70 -23.11
C ALA A 35 -0.30 4.30 -22.58
N GLU A 36 0.77 3.66 -23.06
CA GLU A 36 1.19 2.34 -22.59
C GLU A 36 1.75 2.44 -21.17
N LEU A 37 2.54 3.48 -20.87
CA LEU A 37 3.03 3.74 -19.51
C LEU A 37 1.89 4.10 -18.55
N SER A 38 0.91 4.89 -18.99
CA SER A 38 -0.27 5.20 -18.16
C SER A 38 -1.06 3.94 -17.79
N SER A 39 -1.26 3.05 -18.77
CA SER A 39 -1.91 1.76 -18.56
C SER A 39 -1.10 0.86 -17.62
N LEU A 40 0.22 0.80 -17.80
CA LEU A 40 1.12 0.03 -16.93
C LEU A 40 1.06 0.52 -15.48
N PHE A 41 1.16 1.83 -15.25
CA PHE A 41 1.10 2.41 -13.91
C PHE A 41 -0.26 2.17 -13.25
N THR A 42 -1.36 2.30 -14.01
CA THR A 42 -2.70 1.95 -13.54
C THR A 42 -2.78 0.49 -13.08
N ARG A 43 -2.20 -0.44 -13.87
CA ARG A 43 -2.15 -1.85 -13.50
C ARG A 43 -1.34 -2.09 -12.23
N ILE A 44 -0.19 -1.42 -12.08
CA ILE A 44 0.64 -1.53 -10.87
C ILE A 44 -0.09 -1.00 -9.64
N ALA A 45 -0.79 0.14 -9.76
CA ALA A 45 -1.62 0.67 -8.68
C ALA A 45 -2.71 -0.33 -8.25
N GLY A 46 -3.34 -1.01 -9.21
CA GLY A 46 -4.30 -2.10 -8.94
C GLY A 46 -3.69 -3.26 -8.14
N VAL A 47 -2.51 -3.75 -8.56
CA VAL A 47 -1.80 -4.82 -7.83
C VAL A 47 -1.46 -4.39 -6.40
N LYS A 48 -1.06 -3.13 -6.19
CA LYS A 48 -0.78 -2.61 -4.84
C LYS A 48 -2.04 -2.53 -3.98
N ASP A 49 -3.18 -2.17 -4.56
CA ASP A 49 -4.47 -2.18 -3.85
C ASP A 49 -4.86 -3.61 -3.41
N GLU A 50 -4.63 -4.61 -4.26
CA GLU A 50 -4.83 -6.02 -3.90
C GLU A 50 -3.93 -6.47 -2.74
N ILE A 51 -2.65 -6.06 -2.74
CA ILE A 51 -1.71 -6.32 -1.64
C ILE A 51 -2.25 -5.69 -0.35
N VAL A 52 -2.67 -4.42 -0.37
CA VAL A 52 -3.24 -3.73 0.80
C VAL A 52 -4.44 -4.51 1.34
N ARG A 53 -5.36 -4.95 0.48
CA ARG A 53 -6.55 -5.71 0.90
C ARG A 53 -6.18 -7.05 1.55
N SER A 54 -5.26 -7.79 0.94
CA SER A 54 -4.82 -9.11 1.42
C SER A 54 -4.10 -9.02 2.78
N LEU A 55 -3.19 -8.05 2.91
CA LEU A 55 -2.48 -7.82 4.17
C LEU A 55 -3.44 -7.30 5.26
N SER A 56 -4.36 -6.41 4.92
CA SER A 56 -5.37 -5.92 5.87
C SER A 56 -6.26 -7.04 6.41
N ALA A 57 -6.69 -7.96 5.54
CA ALA A 57 -7.44 -9.14 5.96
C ALA A 57 -6.62 -10.03 6.91
N SER A 58 -5.31 -10.16 6.66
CA SER A 58 -4.40 -10.93 7.51
C SER A 58 -4.20 -10.30 8.89
N VAL A 59 -4.10 -8.96 8.96
CA VAL A 59 -4.02 -8.22 10.23
C VAL A 59 -5.30 -8.38 11.05
N LEU A 60 -6.47 -8.28 10.40
CA LEU A 60 -7.76 -8.50 11.05
C LEU A 60 -7.89 -9.92 11.59
N ALA A 61 -7.50 -10.93 10.81
CA ALA A 61 -7.52 -12.33 11.24
C ALA A 61 -6.59 -12.60 12.43
N ALA A 62 -5.49 -11.85 12.54
CA ALA A 62 -4.57 -11.88 13.68
C ALA A 62 -5.06 -11.05 14.89
N GLY A 63 -6.27 -10.48 14.85
CA GLY A 63 -6.84 -9.66 15.92
C GLY A 63 -6.26 -8.24 16.01
N GLY A 64 -5.50 -7.80 15.00
CA GLY A 64 -4.92 -6.46 14.91
C GLY A 64 -5.81 -5.47 14.16
N LYS A 65 -5.43 -4.19 14.20
CA LYS A 65 -6.03 -3.13 13.38
C LYS A 65 -5.14 -2.85 12.16
N PRO A 66 -5.65 -2.99 10.92
CA PRO A 66 -4.90 -2.64 9.70
C PRO A 66 -4.54 -1.16 9.64
N ALA A 67 -3.42 -0.84 9.01
CA ALA A 67 -3.05 0.53 8.71
C ALA A 67 -4.00 1.16 7.68
N GLU A 68 -4.50 2.36 8.02
CA GLU A 68 -5.45 3.12 7.20
C GLU A 68 -4.77 4.16 6.31
N HIS A 69 -3.52 4.51 6.63
CA HIS A 69 -2.74 5.54 5.95
C HIS A 69 -1.46 4.97 5.34
N GLY A 70 -0.83 5.74 4.45
CA GLY A 70 0.52 5.48 3.95
C GLY A 70 1.58 5.77 5.01
N THR A 71 2.86 5.68 4.63
CA THR A 71 3.94 5.99 5.59
C THR A 71 4.01 7.49 5.84
N VAL A 72 4.53 7.87 7.02
CA VAL A 72 4.83 9.27 7.35
C VAL A 72 5.78 9.89 6.31
N VAL A 73 6.76 9.13 5.83
CA VAL A 73 7.71 9.59 4.81
C VAL A 73 7.02 9.85 3.47
N GLY A 74 6.08 8.97 3.08
CA GLY A 74 5.25 9.15 1.88
C GLY A 74 4.44 10.45 1.93
N SER A 75 3.82 10.74 3.09
CA SER A 75 3.03 11.96 3.27
C SER A 75 3.82 13.28 3.20
N MET A 76 5.14 13.24 3.43
CA MET A 76 6.02 14.43 3.36
C MET A 76 6.53 14.74 1.95
N GLN A 77 6.41 13.79 1.00
CA GLN A 77 6.88 13.94 -0.38
C GLN A 77 5.78 14.31 -1.39
N GLN A 78 4.50 14.31 -0.96
CA GLN A 78 3.36 14.80 -1.74
C GLN A 78 3.27 16.33 -1.71
#